data_AF-A0A292YAG0-F1
#
_entry.id   AF-A0A292YAG0-F1
#
_cell.length_a   1.000
_cell.length_b   1.000
_cell.length_c   1.000
_cell.angle_alpha   90.00
_cell.angle_beta   90.00
_cell.angle_gamma   90.00
#
_symmetry.space_group_name_H-M   'P 1'
#
loop_
_entity.id
_entity.type
_entity.pdbx_description
1 polymer ?
#
loop_
_entity_poly.entity_id
_entity_poly.type
_entity_poly.pdbx_seq_one_letter_code
_entity_poly.pdbx_strand_id
1 'polypeptide(L)' 'MKKLLIIAGIAGFLFAGDNCAMCHNGGMAKKLDNFTPAQIEAAMKEFKAGKGNSMMVNVAKGLSDADIKRVAKEFGKK' A
#
# COMPACT_ATOMS: atom_id res chain seq x y z
N MET A 1 -2.81 -2.66 -34.08
CA MET A 1 -3.90 -2.66 -33.07
C MET A 1 -3.64 -3.54 -31.84
N LYS A 2 -2.97 -4.70 -31.95
CA LYS A 2 -2.69 -5.58 -30.79
C LYS A 2 -1.68 -5.03 -29.76
N LYS A 3 -0.81 -4.09 -30.15
CA LYS A 3 0.24 -3.54 -29.27
C LYS A 3 -0.26 -2.48 -28.27
N LEU A 4 -1.44 -1.90 -28.52
CA LEU A 4 -2.00 -0.84 -27.65
C LEU A 4 -2.73 -1.41 -26.42
N LEU A 5 -3.23 -2.66 -26.50
CA LEU A 5 -3.90 -3.32 -25.37
C LEU A 5 -2.93 -3.74 -24.26
N ILE A 6 -1.65 -3.97 -24.59
CA ILE A 6 -0.63 -4.40 -23.62
C ILE A 6 -0.22 -3.22 -22.72
N ILE A 7 -0.22 -2.00 -23.26
CA ILE A 7 0.21 -0.80 -22.51
C ILE A 7 -0.88 -0.35 -21.52
N ALA A 8 -2.16 -0.55 -21.86
CA ALA A 8 -3.27 -0.25 -20.96
C ALA A 8 -3.35 -1.20 -19.75
N GLY A 9 -2.92 -2.47 -19.92
CA GLY A 9 -2.94 -3.48 -18.85
C GLY A 9 -1.94 -3.20 -17.71
N ILE A 10 -0.82 -2.54 -17.99
CA ILE A 10 0.20 -2.22 -16.98
C ILE A 10 -0.14 -0.94 -16.21
N ALA A 11 -0.80 0.03 -16.87
CA ALA A 11 -1.22 1.28 -16.24
C ALA A 11 -2.41 1.13 -15.28
N GLY A 12 -3.28 0.13 -15.50
CA GLY A 12 -4.45 -0.12 -14.65
C GLY A 12 -4.12 -0.61 -13.23
N PHE A 13 -2.92 -1.17 -13.01
CA PHE A 13 -2.48 -1.66 -11.69
C PHE A 13 -1.89 -0.57 -10.78
N LEU A 14 -1.56 0.62 -11.32
CA LEU A 14 -0.86 1.65 -10.55
C LEU A 14 -1.78 2.54 -9.70
N PHE A 15 -3.10 2.47 -9.89
CA PHE A 15 -4.03 3.45 -9.31
C PHE A 15 -5.19 2.86 -8.49
N ALA A 16 -5.31 1.54 -8.40
CA ALA A 16 -6.50 0.92 -7.81
C ALA A 16 -6.39 0.61 -6.29
N GLY A 17 -5.22 0.72 -5.65
CA GLY A 17 -5.02 0.21 -4.27
C GLY A 17 -4.34 1.15 -3.26
N ASP A 18 -3.68 2.22 -3.71
CA ASP A 18 -2.59 2.81 -2.92
C ASP A 18 -2.86 4.23 -2.41
N ASN A 19 -4.13 4.62 -2.20
CA ASN A 19 -4.46 5.93 -1.62
C ASN A 19 -4.22 5.98 -0.10
N CYS A 20 -3.07 5.46 0.37
CA CYS A 20 -2.63 5.49 1.77
C CYS A 20 -2.66 6.91 2.34
N ALA A 21 -2.32 7.90 1.51
CA ALA A 21 -2.34 9.32 1.86
C ALA A 21 -3.73 9.81 2.32
N MET A 22 -4.82 9.28 1.76
CA MET A 22 -6.18 9.72 2.11
C MET A 22 -6.46 9.53 3.61
N CYS A 23 -6.06 8.38 4.16
CA CYS A 23 -6.26 8.09 5.58
C CYS A 23 -5.10 8.59 6.46
N HIS A 24 -3.87 8.48 5.97
CA HIS A 24 -2.69 8.74 6.79
C HIS A 24 -2.22 10.20 6.76
N ASN A 25 -2.42 10.94 5.66
CA ASN A 25 -2.13 12.38 5.59
C ASN A 25 -3.34 13.22 6.01
N GLY A 26 -4.56 12.67 5.93
CA GLY A 26 -5.80 13.31 6.37
C GLY A 26 -6.05 13.29 7.89
N GLY A 27 -5.11 12.73 8.68
CA GLY A 27 -5.22 12.69 10.15
C GLY A 27 -6.18 11.63 10.71
N MET A 28 -6.77 10.79 9.86
CA MET A 28 -7.63 9.67 10.30
C MET A 28 -6.80 8.50 10.86
N ALA A 29 -5.57 8.34 10.40
CA ALA A 29 -4.64 7.32 10.85
C ALA A 29 -3.27 7.92 11.20
N LYS A 30 -2.42 7.12 11.86
CA LYS A 30 -1.04 7.52 12.20
C LYS A 30 -0.28 7.87 10.92
N LYS A 31 0.40 9.03 10.87
CA LYS A 31 1.19 9.40 9.70
C LYS A 31 2.28 8.37 9.40
N LEU A 32 2.45 8.02 8.13
CA LEU A 32 3.39 7.00 7.68
C LEU A 32 4.85 7.48 7.69
N ASP A 33 5.07 8.78 7.57
CA ASP A 33 6.40 9.42 7.66
C ASP A 33 7.05 9.33 9.06
N ASN A 34 6.31 8.87 10.07
CA ASN A 34 6.84 8.55 11.40
C ASN A 34 7.51 7.17 11.46
N PHE A 35 7.29 6.31 10.45
CA PHE A 35 7.76 4.93 10.43
C PHE A 35 8.77 4.74 9.30
N THR A 36 9.79 3.92 9.53
CA THR A 36 10.69 3.52 8.45
C THR A 36 9.97 2.61 7.45
N PRO A 37 10.42 2.52 6.19
CA PRO A 37 9.87 1.56 5.23
C PRO A 37 9.83 0.13 5.76
N ALA A 38 10.86 -0.30 6.49
CA ALA A 38 10.91 -1.64 7.09
C ALA A 38 9.82 -1.85 8.16
N GLN A 39 9.53 -0.82 8.97
CA GLN A 39 8.46 -0.88 9.97
C GLN A 39 7.08 -0.95 9.32
N ILE A 40 6.87 -0.19 8.23
CA ILE A 40 5.62 -0.23 7.46
C ILE A 40 5.45 -1.61 6.81
N GLU A 41 6.48 -2.15 6.17
CA GLU A 41 6.44 -3.48 5.56
C GLU A 41 6.12 -4.58 6.59
N ALA A 42 6.76 -4.53 7.76
CA ALA A 42 6.50 -5.47 8.85
C ALA A 42 5.04 -5.39 9.33
N ALA A 43 4.54 -4.19 9.62
CA ALA A 43 3.16 -3.98 10.04
C ALA A 43 2.14 -4.46 8.98
N MET A 44 2.39 -4.17 7.69
CA MET A 44 1.54 -4.63 6.59
C MET A 44 1.49 -6.15 6.49
N LYS A 45 2.59 -6.86 6.74
CA LYS A 45 2.59 -8.33 6.80
C LYS A 45 1.77 -8.86 7.97
N GLU A 46 1.80 -8.21 9.13
CA GLU A 46 0.95 -8.57 10.26
C GLU A 46 -0.55 -8.35 9.95
N PHE A 47 -0.89 -7.21 9.33
CA PHE A 47 -2.25 -6.94 8.86
C PHE A 47 -2.71 -7.96 7.82
N LYS A 48 -1.83 -8.33 6.87
CA LYS A 48 -2.12 -9.36 5.86
C LYS A 48 -2.37 -10.73 6.49
N ALA A 49 -1.66 -11.05 7.57
CA ALA A 49 -1.90 -12.24 8.40
C ALA A 49 -3.16 -12.17 9.27
N GLY A 50 -3.96 -11.08 9.17
CA GLY A 50 -5.21 -10.91 9.88
C GLY A 50 -5.08 -10.36 11.31
N LYS A 51 -3.90 -9.85 11.69
CA LYS A 51 -3.65 -9.30 13.03
C LYS A 51 -3.83 -7.78 13.03
N GLY A 52 -4.18 -7.21 14.18
CA GLY A 52 -4.26 -5.77 14.37
C GLY A 52 -5.58 -5.14 13.93
N ASN A 53 -5.53 -3.94 13.35
CA ASN A 53 -6.72 -3.16 13.00
C ASN A 53 -7.46 -3.76 11.80
N SER A 54 -8.78 -3.99 11.93
CA SER A 54 -9.60 -4.64 10.89
C SER A 54 -9.65 -3.89 9.55
N MET A 55 -9.62 -2.56 9.56
CA MET A 55 -9.55 -1.75 8.34
C MET A 55 -8.22 -1.99 7.62
N MET A 56 -7.10 -1.96 8.34
CA MET A 56 -5.78 -2.24 7.76
C MET A 56 -5.62 -3.69 7.32
N VAL A 57 -6.25 -4.65 8.00
CA VAL A 57 -6.31 -6.05 7.56
C VAL A 57 -6.95 -6.15 6.17
N ASN A 58 -8.08 -5.47 5.95
CA ASN A 58 -8.75 -5.48 4.65
C ASN A 58 -7.91 -4.83 3.55
N VAL A 59 -7.24 -3.71 3.86
CA VAL A 59 -6.31 -3.04 2.95
C VAL A 59 -5.13 -3.97 2.61
N ALA A 60 -4.48 -4.55 3.61
CA ALA A 60 -3.30 -5.41 3.42
C ALA A 60 -3.61 -6.70 2.67
N LYS A 61 -4.83 -7.24 2.80
CA LYS A 61 -5.29 -8.40 2.01
C LYS A 61 -5.41 -8.07 0.51
N GLY A 62 -5.73 -6.83 0.16
CA GLY A 62 -5.86 -6.39 -1.24
C GLY A 62 -4.53 -6.10 -1.95
N LEU A 63 -3.41 -6.04 -1.23
CA LEU A 63 -2.10 -5.70 -1.78
C LEU A 63 -1.23 -6.94 -1.97
N SER A 64 -0.45 -7.00 -3.05
CA SER A 64 0.62 -8.00 -3.17
C SER A 64 1.81 -7.65 -2.27
N ASP A 65 2.70 -8.60 -2.02
CA ASP A 65 3.93 -8.33 -1.25
C ASP A 65 4.83 -7.30 -1.95
N ALA A 66 4.80 -7.27 -3.30
CA ALA A 66 5.49 -6.27 -4.09
C ALA A 66 4.88 -4.87 -3.91
N ASP A 67 3.55 -4.77 -3.86
CA ASP A 67 2.85 -3.51 -3.59
C ASP A 67 3.15 -3.02 -2.17
N ILE A 68 3.11 -3.91 -1.17
CA ILE A 68 3.47 -3.57 0.22
C ILE A 68 4.87 -2.97 0.28
N LYS A 69 5.86 -3.58 -0.38
CA LYS A 69 7.23 -3.06 -0.43
C LYS A 69 7.30 -1.71 -1.16
N ARG A 70 6.55 -1.53 -2.25
CA ARG A 70 6.47 -0.26 -3.00
C ARG A 70 5.92 0.86 -2.11
N VAL A 71 4.74 0.68 -1.53
CA VAL A 71 4.07 1.71 -0.72
C VAL A 71 4.85 2.03 0.56
N ALA A 72 5.49 1.02 1.17
CA ALA A 72 6.36 1.23 2.33
C ALA A 72 7.55 2.15 1.99
N LYS A 73 8.17 1.97 0.82
CA LYS A 73 9.26 2.83 0.35
C LYS A 73 8.77 4.23 -0.02
N GLU A 74 7.57 4.35 -0.56
CA GLU A 74 6.98 5.60 -1.02
C GLU A 74 6.54 6.52 0.12
N PHE A 75 5.85 5.95 1.13
CA PHE A 75 5.24 6.72 2.22
C PHE A 75 6.03 6.69 3.53
N GLY A 76 7.04 5.81 3.64
CA GLY A 76 7.89 5.73 4.83
C GLY A 76 8.83 6.92 4.98
N LYS A 77 9.35 7.09 6.20
CA LYS A 77 10.38 8.05 6.54
C LYS A 77 11.60 7.89 5.63
N LYS A 78 12.06 9.01 5.06
CA LYS A 78 13.26 9.10 4.22
C LYS A 78 14.53 9.25 5.06
#